data_AF-A0A972HYI9-F1
#
_entry.id   AF-A0A972HYI9-F1
#
_cell.length_a   1.000
_cell.length_b   1.000
_cell.length_c   1.000
_cell.angle_alpha   90.00
_cell.angle_beta   90.00
_cell.angle_gamma   90.00
#
_symmetry.space_group_name_H-M   'P 1'
#
loop_
_entity.id
_entity.type
_entity.pdbx_description
1 polymer ?
#
loop_
_entity_poly.entity_id
_entity_poly.type
_entity_poly.pdbx_seq_one_letter_code
_entity_poly.pdbx_strand_id
1 'polypeptide(L)'
;MRNHFKELSREYPERKSGSVAAAKVAQAITAQAAALNLKTVTEKIKVFHFQKSILAFCLGSLAAFLIGLYLPLPGLILETALWLLLLGEVKRPVLAGIKTETAENLVVAIPARSKETQKVVLTAAYDTSLFLSAPLGLNPYWYWGLSLSLGLVIPILQSAGFMLAFDTLKFWSLVPLILLAVFSILPGKTAFSSGLNGCIALLETASILLRFRPSITTVILYFTGGSSLNSGVQKLPALFKGENPTYGLNLVEQNRPEIGIINREGFLPQSGSLLLKELLIEVAADKSIPVKSIITSEVTPSYPLLSQKANAISLAVPAEETNENLRELLVGFIRKIEH
;
A
#
# COMPACT_ATOMS: atom_id res chain seq x y z
N MET A 1 -7.46 -13.65 22.01
CA MET A 1 -6.93 -12.90 20.85
C MET A 1 -8.04 -12.39 19.94
N ARG A 2 -8.82 -13.27 19.26
CA ARG A 2 -9.88 -12.85 18.30
C ARG A 2 -10.88 -11.83 18.86
N ASN A 3 -11.49 -12.11 20.02
CA ASN A 3 -12.50 -11.22 20.60
C ASN A 3 -11.93 -9.82 20.93
N HIS A 4 -10.71 -9.77 21.44
CA HIS A 4 -10.04 -8.51 21.76
C HIS A 4 -9.80 -7.64 20.51
N PHE A 5 -9.36 -8.23 19.39
CA PHE A 5 -9.18 -7.47 18.14
C PHE A 5 -10.52 -7.09 17.48
N LYS A 6 -11.57 -7.92 17.64
CA LYS A 6 -12.95 -7.56 17.25
C LYS A 6 -13.49 -6.39 18.08
N GLU A 7 -13.18 -6.33 19.37
CA GLU A 7 -13.53 -5.19 20.23
C GLU A 7 -12.75 -3.93 19.83
N LEU A 8 -11.44 -4.05 19.60
CA LEU A 8 -10.60 -2.93 19.15
C LEU A 8 -11.06 -2.37 17.80
N SER A 9 -11.46 -3.22 16.85
CA SER A 9 -11.95 -2.74 15.55
C SER A 9 -13.31 -2.04 15.65
N ARG A 10 -14.14 -2.40 16.65
CA ARG A 10 -15.40 -1.71 16.98
C ARG A 10 -15.18 -0.41 17.74
N GLU A 11 -14.27 -0.38 18.70
CA GLU A 11 -13.91 0.81 19.50
C GLU A 11 -13.21 1.87 18.64
N TYR A 12 -12.32 1.42 17.74
CA TYR A 12 -11.54 2.26 16.86
C TYR A 12 -11.82 1.94 15.39
N PRO A 13 -13.00 2.33 14.84
CA PRO A 13 -13.36 2.01 13.46
C PRO A 13 -12.52 2.78 12.43
N GLU A 14 -12.07 4.00 12.76
CA GLU A 14 -11.10 4.76 11.97
C GLU A 14 -9.73 4.75 12.65
N ARG A 15 -8.74 4.11 12.00
CA ARG A 15 -7.36 4.02 12.48
C ARG A 15 -6.44 4.67 11.46
N LYS A 16 -6.56 5.99 11.31
CA LYS A 16 -5.68 6.75 10.41
C LYS A 16 -4.22 6.57 10.81
N SER A 17 -3.32 6.54 9.83
CA SER A 17 -1.88 6.42 10.09
C SER A 17 -1.42 7.52 11.07
N GLY A 18 -0.65 7.15 12.10
CA GLY A 18 -0.16 8.09 13.12
C GLY A 18 -1.20 8.57 14.15
N SER A 19 -2.46 8.12 14.07
CA SER A 19 -3.48 8.45 15.07
C SER A 19 -3.30 7.67 16.39
N VAL A 20 -3.92 8.18 17.47
CA VAL A 20 -3.99 7.49 18.76
C VAL A 20 -4.66 6.12 18.62
N ALA A 21 -5.70 6.02 17.79
CA ALA A 21 -6.41 4.78 17.48
C ALA A 21 -5.47 3.72 16.87
N ALA A 22 -4.67 4.11 15.87
CA ALA A 22 -3.67 3.22 15.26
C ALA A 22 -2.59 2.81 16.28
N ALA A 23 -2.15 3.73 17.14
CA ALA A 23 -1.18 3.43 18.21
C ALA A 23 -1.72 2.41 19.23
N LYS A 24 -3.01 2.49 19.59
CA LYS A 24 -3.65 1.51 20.48
C LYS A 24 -3.65 0.10 19.89
N VAL A 25 -3.93 -0.02 18.59
CA VAL A 25 -3.86 -1.31 17.90
C VAL A 25 -2.42 -1.82 17.79
N ALA A 26 -1.44 -0.95 17.51
CA ALA A 26 -0.03 -1.32 17.50
C ALA A 26 0.45 -1.84 18.87
N GLN A 27 0.00 -1.21 19.96
CA GLN A 27 0.26 -1.67 21.33
C GLN A 27 -0.35 -3.06 21.58
N ALA A 28 -1.58 -3.30 21.13
CA ALA A 28 -2.23 -4.60 21.25
C ALA A 28 -1.49 -5.70 20.47
N ILE A 29 -1.05 -5.42 19.24
CA ILE A 29 -0.22 -6.35 18.45
C ILE A 29 1.08 -6.67 19.18
N THR A 30 1.77 -5.64 19.70
CA THR A 30 3.03 -5.79 20.44
C THR A 30 2.84 -6.63 21.70
N ALA A 31 1.76 -6.39 22.46
CA ALA A 31 1.43 -7.16 23.66
C ALA A 31 1.14 -8.62 23.34
N GLN A 32 0.42 -8.90 22.24
CA GLN A 32 0.16 -10.27 21.80
C GLN A 32 1.42 -10.98 21.31
N ALA A 33 2.29 -10.29 20.58
CA ALA A 33 3.59 -10.85 20.18
C ALA A 33 4.47 -11.16 21.41
N ALA A 34 4.50 -10.26 22.40
CA ALA A 34 5.23 -10.48 23.66
C ALA A 34 4.68 -11.68 24.44
N ALA A 35 3.36 -11.87 24.48
CA ALA A 35 2.73 -13.04 25.09
C ALA A 35 3.12 -14.37 24.40
N LEU A 36 3.54 -14.31 23.13
CA LEU A 36 4.09 -15.44 22.38
C LEU A 36 5.63 -15.56 22.53
N ASN A 37 6.25 -14.78 23.42
CA ASN A 37 7.71 -14.67 23.57
C ASN A 37 8.44 -14.19 22.30
N LEU A 38 7.78 -13.39 21.46
CA LEU A 38 8.37 -12.81 20.27
C LEU A 38 8.80 -11.36 20.53
N LYS A 39 10.00 -11.01 20.07
CA LYS A 39 10.48 -9.62 20.10
C LYS A 39 9.87 -8.85 18.93
N THR A 40 9.22 -7.75 19.24
CA THR A 40 8.73 -6.80 18.24
C THR A 40 9.76 -5.69 18.04
N VAL A 41 10.08 -5.38 16.79
CA VAL A 41 10.91 -4.24 16.40
C VAL A 41 9.98 -3.17 15.80
N THR A 42 10.00 -1.98 16.39
CA THR A 42 9.20 -0.84 15.91
C THR A 42 10.04 0.03 14.99
N GLU A 43 9.54 0.28 13.78
CA GLU A 43 10.19 1.13 12.79
C GLU A 43 9.37 2.40 12.54
N LYS A 44 9.97 3.57 12.76
CA LYS A 44 9.32 4.84 12.42
C LYS A 44 9.32 5.08 10.91
N ILE A 45 8.16 5.44 10.39
CA ILE A 45 7.94 5.72 8.96
C ILE A 45 7.35 7.10 8.74
N LYS A 46 7.64 7.64 7.56
CA LYS A 46 6.95 8.82 7.02
C LYS A 46 5.75 8.32 6.21
N VAL A 47 4.60 8.95 6.40
CA VAL A 47 3.38 8.67 5.66
C VAL A 47 3.16 9.79 4.64
N PHE A 48 3.03 9.37 3.39
CA PHE A 48 2.82 10.21 2.23
C PHE A 48 1.36 10.14 1.80
N HIS A 49 0.79 11.28 1.42
CA HIS A 49 -0.60 11.39 0.98
C HIS A 49 -0.65 12.02 -0.40
N PHE A 50 -1.33 11.38 -1.36
CA PHE A 50 -1.40 11.87 -2.73
C PHE A 50 -2.05 13.26 -2.86
N GLN A 51 -3.00 13.59 -1.98
CA GLN A 51 -3.58 14.94 -1.92
C GLN A 51 -2.51 16.02 -1.67
N LYS A 52 -1.46 15.70 -0.88
CA LYS A 52 -0.32 16.60 -0.67
C LYS A 52 0.54 16.72 -1.92
N SER A 53 0.69 15.64 -2.69
CA SER A 53 1.35 15.68 -4.00
C SER A 53 0.62 16.61 -4.97
N ILE A 54 -0.71 16.55 -5.04
CA ILE A 54 -1.51 17.44 -5.91
C ILE A 54 -1.39 18.89 -5.44
N LEU A 55 -1.46 19.18 -4.14
CA LEU A 55 -1.27 20.53 -3.62
C LEU A 55 0.12 21.09 -3.96
N ALA A 56 1.16 20.29 -3.77
CA ALA A 56 2.52 20.64 -4.14
C ALA A 56 2.67 20.89 -5.64
N PHE A 57 2.08 20.01 -6.46
CA PHE A 57 1.99 20.19 -7.91
C PHE A 57 1.30 21.51 -8.25
N CYS A 58 0.13 21.80 -7.65
CA CYS A 58 -0.61 23.02 -7.97
C CYS A 58 0.17 24.30 -7.65
N LEU A 59 0.87 24.34 -6.51
CA LEU A 59 1.73 25.46 -6.13
C LEU A 59 2.91 25.60 -7.09
N GLY A 60 3.55 24.48 -7.45
CA GLY A 60 4.64 24.44 -8.42
C GLY A 60 4.19 24.90 -9.81
N SER A 61 3.05 24.42 -10.29
CA SER A 61 2.50 24.74 -11.61
C SER A 61 2.05 26.20 -11.69
N LEU A 62 1.54 26.77 -10.59
CA LEU A 62 1.28 28.20 -10.52
C LEU A 62 2.58 29.00 -10.67
N ALA A 63 3.66 28.59 -9.99
CA ALA A 63 4.96 29.23 -10.16
C ALA A 63 5.51 29.06 -11.57
N ALA A 64 5.38 27.87 -12.17
CA ALA A 64 5.80 27.60 -13.55
C ALA A 64 5.03 28.43 -14.56
N PHE A 65 3.72 28.58 -14.38
CA PHE A 65 2.88 29.48 -15.18
C PHE A 65 3.37 30.94 -15.08
N LEU A 66 3.59 31.45 -13.87
CA LEU A 66 4.06 32.83 -13.67
C LEU A 66 5.45 33.07 -14.29
N ILE A 67 6.36 32.11 -14.16
CA ILE A 67 7.66 32.15 -14.85
C ILE A 67 7.46 32.14 -16.37
N GLY A 68 6.55 31.29 -16.87
CA GLY A 68 6.21 31.15 -18.28
C GLY A 68 5.65 32.41 -18.95
N LEU A 69 5.08 33.34 -18.17
CA LEU A 69 4.64 34.64 -18.69
C LEU A 69 5.82 35.50 -19.17
N TYR A 70 6.97 35.41 -18.51
CA TYR A 70 8.17 36.18 -18.85
C TYR A 70 9.21 35.35 -19.61
N LEU A 71 9.30 34.07 -19.28
CA LEU A 71 10.26 33.09 -19.81
C LEU A 71 9.49 31.82 -20.24
N PRO A 72 8.93 31.80 -21.46
CA PRO A 72 8.01 30.74 -21.89
C PRO A 72 8.63 29.34 -21.85
N LEU A 73 9.85 29.18 -22.35
CA LEU A 73 10.55 27.90 -22.40
C LEU A 73 10.89 27.38 -20.99
N PRO A 74 11.52 28.17 -20.09
CA PRO A 74 11.72 27.74 -18.70
C PRO A 74 10.44 27.37 -17.95
N GLY A 75 9.37 28.14 -18.11
CA GLY A 75 8.07 27.84 -17.51
C GLY A 75 7.52 26.48 -17.97
N LEU A 76 7.56 26.23 -19.28
CA LEU A 76 7.11 24.96 -19.87
C LEU A 76 7.95 23.76 -19.41
N ILE A 77 9.27 23.91 -19.34
CA ILE A 77 10.18 22.85 -18.87
C ILE A 77 9.86 22.51 -17.41
N LEU A 78 9.66 23.53 -16.57
CA LEU A 78 9.32 23.34 -15.17
C LEU A 78 7.97 22.64 -15.00
N GLU A 79 6.94 23.08 -15.74
CA GLU A 79 5.61 22.46 -15.73
C GLU A 79 5.67 20.98 -16.14
N THR A 80 6.39 20.68 -17.22
CA THR A 80 6.57 19.31 -17.71
C THR A 80 7.30 18.44 -16.67
N ALA A 81 8.33 18.98 -16.02
CA ALA A 81 9.04 18.29 -14.95
C ALA A 81 8.13 18.01 -13.74
N LEU A 82 7.30 18.97 -13.34
CA LEU A 82 6.33 18.80 -12.26
C LEU A 82 5.29 17.71 -12.60
N TRP A 83 4.81 17.68 -13.84
CA TRP A 83 3.89 16.63 -14.29
C TRP A 83 4.53 15.24 -14.26
N LEU A 84 5.79 15.12 -14.71
CA LEU A 84 6.55 13.86 -14.62
C LEU A 84 6.75 13.41 -13.16
N LEU A 85 6.99 14.34 -12.24
CA LEU A 85 7.06 14.04 -10.81
C LEU A 85 5.71 13.55 -10.27
N LEU A 86 4.60 14.21 -10.64
CA LEU A 86 3.25 13.79 -10.24
C LEU A 86 2.91 12.37 -10.75
N LEU A 87 3.28 12.05 -11.98
CA LEU A 87 3.17 10.70 -12.54
C LEU A 87 3.99 9.66 -11.76
N GLY A 88 5.16 10.07 -11.26
CA GLY A 88 6.08 9.24 -10.50
C GLY A 88 5.65 8.92 -9.05
N GLU A 89 4.68 9.66 -8.48
CA GLU A 89 4.31 9.58 -7.07
C GLU A 89 3.93 8.18 -6.58
N VAL A 90 3.28 7.37 -7.43
CA VAL A 90 2.87 5.99 -7.09
C VAL A 90 4.07 5.08 -6.84
N LYS A 91 5.21 5.36 -7.49
CA LYS A 91 6.44 4.59 -7.32
C LYS A 91 7.37 5.21 -6.29
N ARG A 92 7.50 6.53 -6.30
CA ARG A 92 8.38 7.29 -5.40
C ARG A 92 7.69 8.62 -5.08
N PRO A 93 7.14 8.80 -3.86
CA PRO A 93 6.45 10.01 -3.48
C PRO A 93 7.45 11.15 -3.21
N VAL A 94 7.72 11.98 -4.21
CA VAL A 94 8.65 13.12 -4.11
C VAL A 94 7.89 14.37 -3.67
N LEU A 95 6.80 14.70 -4.35
CA LEU A 95 5.95 15.86 -4.09
C LEU A 95 5.22 15.73 -2.74
N ALA A 96 4.70 14.54 -2.40
CA ALA A 96 4.16 14.30 -1.06
C ALA A 96 5.22 14.43 0.05
N GLY A 97 6.51 14.37 -0.28
CA GLY A 97 7.61 14.52 0.67
C GLY A 97 7.69 15.90 1.32
N ILE A 98 7.00 16.92 0.77
CA ILE A 98 7.00 18.29 1.31
C ILE A 98 6.32 18.35 2.69
N LYS A 99 5.27 17.55 2.91
CA LYS A 99 4.59 17.46 4.21
C LYS A 99 4.21 16.02 4.49
N THR A 100 4.94 15.41 5.41
CA THR A 100 4.74 14.01 5.80
C THR A 100 4.16 13.90 7.20
N GLU A 101 3.34 12.88 7.43
CA GLU A 101 2.95 12.45 8.77
C GLU A 101 3.89 11.34 9.25
N THR A 102 3.85 11.02 10.54
CA THR A 102 4.67 9.94 11.11
C THR A 102 3.78 8.79 11.57
N ALA A 103 4.18 7.57 11.24
CA ALA A 103 3.55 6.35 11.75
C ALA A 103 4.64 5.33 12.09
N GLU A 104 4.22 4.12 12.46
CA GLU A 104 5.12 3.05 12.86
C GLU A 104 4.77 1.75 12.12
N ASN A 105 5.79 0.96 11.79
CA ASN A 105 5.59 -0.44 11.41
C ASN A 105 6.09 -1.32 12.55
N LEU A 106 5.50 -2.51 12.66
CA LEU A 106 5.92 -3.52 13.62
C LEU A 106 6.46 -4.73 12.86
N VAL A 107 7.67 -5.14 13.21
CA VAL A 107 8.34 -6.29 12.61
C VAL A 107 8.52 -7.34 13.68
N VAL A 108 8.00 -8.55 13.41
CA VAL A 108 8.13 -9.70 14.30
C VAL A 108 8.74 -10.84 13.50
N ALA A 109 9.84 -11.40 13.98
CA ALA A 109 10.56 -12.48 13.30
C ALA A 109 10.42 -13.81 14.04
N ILE A 110 10.11 -14.86 13.29
CA ILE A 110 10.15 -16.25 13.73
C ILE A 110 11.36 -16.88 13.03
N PRO A 111 12.49 -17.07 13.74
CA PRO A 111 13.69 -17.60 13.12
C PRO A 111 13.50 -19.06 12.71
N ALA A 112 14.21 -19.48 11.67
CA ALA A 112 14.37 -20.89 11.34
C ALA A 112 14.94 -21.68 12.54
N ARG A 113 14.61 -22.96 12.63
CA ARG A 113 15.15 -23.88 13.64
C ARG A 113 16.63 -24.20 13.38
N SER A 114 17.04 -24.19 12.11
CA SER A 114 18.40 -24.52 11.67
C SER A 114 18.99 -23.37 10.84
N LYS A 115 19.83 -23.68 9.85
CA LYS A 115 20.41 -22.67 8.95
C LYS A 115 19.31 -22.07 8.07
N GLU A 116 19.18 -20.74 8.11
CA GLU A 116 18.27 -20.01 7.24
C GLU A 116 18.71 -20.12 5.77
N THR A 117 17.84 -20.66 4.93
CA THR A 117 18.00 -20.67 3.46
C THR A 117 16.85 -19.98 2.75
N GLN A 118 15.72 -19.78 3.43
CA GLN A 118 14.55 -19.10 2.89
C GLN A 118 14.07 -18.01 3.85
N LYS A 119 13.58 -16.91 3.29
CA LYS A 119 12.96 -15.81 4.04
C LYS A 119 11.60 -15.49 3.46
N VAL A 120 10.57 -15.62 4.29
CA VAL A 120 9.19 -15.33 3.93
C VAL A 120 8.76 -14.07 4.66
N VAL A 121 8.17 -13.13 3.94
CA VAL A 121 7.52 -11.96 4.55
C VAL A 121 6.01 -12.06 4.39
N LEU A 122 5.30 -11.98 5.51
CA LEU A 122 3.85 -11.90 5.56
C LEU A 122 3.47 -10.50 6.03
N THR A 123 2.77 -9.73 5.21
CA THR A 123 2.38 -8.36 5.56
C THR A 123 0.88 -8.26 5.85
N ALA A 124 0.50 -7.39 6.79
CA ALA A 124 -0.89 -7.01 7.05
C ALA A 124 -0.96 -5.55 7.51
N ALA A 125 -1.93 -4.79 7.02
CA ALA A 125 -2.17 -3.43 7.48
C ALA A 125 -3.03 -3.41 8.75
N TYR A 126 -2.65 -2.58 9.72
CA TYR A 126 -3.47 -2.34 10.92
C TYR A 126 -4.12 -0.95 10.92
N ASP A 127 -3.68 -0.06 10.02
CA ASP A 127 -4.33 1.22 9.76
C ASP A 127 -5.51 1.06 8.77
N THR A 128 -6.37 2.08 8.70
CA THR A 128 -7.53 2.10 7.79
C THR A 128 -7.34 3.07 6.62
N SER A 129 -6.14 3.64 6.47
CA SER A 129 -5.85 4.61 5.42
C SER A 129 -5.98 3.97 4.04
N LEU A 130 -6.65 4.66 3.12
CA LEU A 130 -6.70 4.24 1.72
C LEU A 130 -5.37 4.54 1.03
N PHE A 131 -4.98 3.69 0.07
CA PHE A 131 -3.83 3.96 -0.81
C PHE A 131 -3.94 5.36 -1.46
N LEU A 132 -5.14 5.69 -1.95
CA LEU A 132 -5.53 6.99 -2.48
C LEU A 132 -6.86 7.42 -1.86
N SER A 133 -6.85 8.48 -1.05
CA SER A 133 -8.06 9.10 -0.53
C SER A 133 -8.71 9.98 -1.60
N ALA A 134 -9.65 9.41 -2.34
CA ALA A 134 -10.38 10.11 -3.38
C ALA A 134 -11.51 10.99 -2.80
N PRO A 135 -11.66 12.24 -3.27
CA PRO A 135 -12.73 13.15 -2.84
C PRO A 135 -14.09 12.67 -3.36
N LEU A 136 -15.17 13.04 -2.64
CA LEU A 136 -16.56 12.86 -3.06
C LEU A 136 -16.96 11.41 -3.40
N GLY A 137 -16.20 10.42 -2.89
CA GLY A 137 -16.46 9.01 -3.16
C GLY A 137 -16.13 8.55 -4.58
N LEU A 138 -15.36 9.33 -5.34
CA LEU A 138 -14.81 8.90 -6.63
C LEU A 138 -14.02 7.61 -6.47
N ASN A 139 -14.05 6.77 -7.50
CA ASN A 139 -13.18 5.60 -7.54
C ASN A 139 -11.71 6.06 -7.55
N PRO A 140 -10.82 5.50 -6.71
CA PRO A 140 -9.39 5.83 -6.70
C PRO A 140 -8.71 5.80 -8.08
N TYR A 141 -9.11 4.86 -8.95
CA TYR A 141 -8.63 4.75 -10.33
C TYR A 141 -8.98 5.98 -11.16
N TRP A 142 -10.25 6.37 -11.14
CA TRP A 142 -10.72 7.55 -11.86
C TRP A 142 -10.11 8.83 -11.29
N TYR A 143 -10.00 8.93 -9.96
CA TYR A 143 -9.37 10.08 -9.33
C TYR A 143 -7.90 10.26 -9.75
N TRP A 144 -7.12 9.18 -9.74
CA TRP A 144 -5.74 9.21 -10.19
C TRP A 144 -5.64 9.57 -11.68
N GLY A 145 -6.43 8.91 -12.53
CA GLY A 145 -6.45 9.18 -13.97
C GLY A 145 -6.83 10.63 -14.29
N LEU A 146 -7.92 11.14 -13.70
CA LEU A 146 -8.35 12.53 -13.85
C LEU A 146 -7.27 13.51 -13.38
N SER A 147 -6.62 13.23 -12.26
CA SER A 147 -5.55 14.10 -11.73
C SER A 147 -4.38 14.22 -12.73
N LEU A 148 -3.96 13.09 -13.32
CA LEU A 148 -2.89 13.09 -14.31
C LEU A 148 -3.29 13.71 -15.63
N SER A 149 -4.53 13.48 -16.09
CA SER A 149 -5.05 14.07 -17.32
C SER A 149 -5.16 15.59 -17.19
N LEU A 150 -5.73 16.10 -16.10
CA LEU A 150 -5.80 17.54 -15.85
C LEU A 150 -4.40 18.14 -15.72
N GLY A 151 -3.48 17.45 -15.04
CA GLY A 151 -2.09 17.88 -14.93
C GLY A 151 -1.39 17.94 -16.29
N LEU A 152 -1.70 17.01 -17.21
CA LEU A 152 -1.11 16.96 -18.56
C LEU A 152 -1.65 18.07 -19.48
N VAL A 153 -2.91 18.47 -19.29
CA VAL A 153 -3.53 19.54 -20.08
C VAL A 153 -2.82 20.87 -19.87
N ILE A 154 -2.25 21.13 -18.69
CA ILE A 154 -1.55 22.39 -18.38
C ILE A 154 -0.35 22.63 -19.33
N PRO A 155 0.67 21.76 -19.40
CA PRO A 155 1.79 21.96 -20.32
C PRO A 155 1.39 21.90 -21.79
N ILE A 156 0.32 21.16 -22.15
CA ILE A 156 -0.21 21.15 -23.53
C ILE A 156 -0.78 22.53 -23.90
N LEU A 157 -1.61 23.12 -23.05
CA LEU A 157 -2.20 24.44 -23.30
C LEU A 157 -1.14 25.54 -23.32
N GLN A 158 -0.14 25.47 -22.43
CA GLN A 158 1.00 26.39 -22.45
C GLN A 158 1.82 26.25 -23.73
N SER A 159 2.11 25.01 -24.17
CA SER A 159 2.82 24.74 -25.42
C SER A 159 2.05 25.26 -26.64
N ALA A 160 0.74 24.99 -26.70
CA ALA A 160 -0.12 25.43 -27.79
C ALA A 160 -0.24 26.96 -27.83
N GLY A 161 -0.44 27.61 -26.67
CA GLY A 161 -0.46 29.07 -26.57
C GLY A 161 0.87 29.71 -26.98
N PHE A 162 2.00 29.06 -26.71
CA PHE A 162 3.31 29.49 -27.19
C PHE A 162 3.48 29.30 -28.70
N MET A 163 3.21 28.10 -29.23
CA MET A 163 3.38 27.77 -30.65
C MET A 163 2.44 28.55 -31.58
N LEU A 164 1.21 28.81 -31.13
CA LEU A 164 0.18 29.50 -31.90
C LEU A 164 0.15 31.02 -31.64
N ALA A 165 1.06 31.55 -30.81
CA ALA A 165 1.07 32.95 -30.37
C ALA A 165 -0.30 33.44 -29.84
N PHE A 166 -1.02 32.57 -29.14
CA PHE A 166 -2.37 32.84 -28.65
C PHE A 166 -2.38 32.85 -27.13
N ASP A 167 -2.12 34.01 -26.53
CA ASP A 167 -1.90 34.17 -25.09
C ASP A 167 -3.10 33.76 -24.23
N THR A 168 -4.31 33.84 -24.76
CA THR A 168 -5.54 33.36 -24.11
C THR A 168 -5.45 31.87 -23.76
N LEU A 169 -4.84 31.02 -24.61
CA LEU A 169 -4.66 29.59 -24.31
C LEU A 169 -3.75 29.35 -23.11
N LYS A 170 -2.77 30.24 -22.88
CA LYS A 170 -1.92 30.17 -21.69
C LYS A 170 -2.79 30.38 -20.44
N PHE A 171 -3.66 31.39 -20.43
CA PHE A 171 -4.57 31.63 -19.30
C PHE A 171 -5.59 30.49 -19.10
N TRP A 172 -6.04 29.84 -20.17
CA TRP A 172 -6.88 28.65 -20.07
C TRP A 172 -6.20 27.48 -19.36
N SER A 173 -4.86 27.44 -19.28
CA SER A 173 -4.14 26.44 -18.50
C SER A 173 -4.37 26.57 -16.99
N LEU A 174 -4.89 27.70 -16.51
CA LEU A 174 -5.24 27.89 -15.10
C LEU A 174 -6.54 27.17 -14.72
N VAL A 175 -7.44 26.90 -15.67
CA VAL A 175 -8.70 26.19 -15.40
C VAL A 175 -8.46 24.77 -14.87
N PRO A 176 -7.71 23.88 -15.55
CA PRO A 176 -7.40 22.55 -15.01
C PRO A 176 -6.60 22.62 -13.70
N LEU A 177 -5.74 23.63 -13.54
CA LEU A 177 -5.00 23.86 -12.30
C LEU A 177 -5.92 24.18 -11.11
N ILE A 178 -6.90 25.07 -11.30
CA ILE A 178 -7.90 25.40 -10.28
C ILE A 178 -8.74 24.17 -9.94
N LEU A 179 -9.17 23.39 -10.94
CA LEU A 179 -9.93 22.16 -10.71
C LEU A 179 -9.14 21.15 -9.87
N LEU A 180 -7.84 20.96 -10.17
CA LEU A 180 -6.96 20.12 -9.36
C LEU A 180 -6.82 20.64 -7.93
N ALA A 181 -6.64 21.96 -7.75
CA ALA A 181 -6.54 22.58 -6.44
C ALA A 181 -7.82 22.33 -5.62
N VAL A 182 -9.00 22.51 -6.22
CA VAL A 182 -10.29 22.22 -5.58
C VAL A 182 -10.36 20.75 -5.16
N PHE A 183 -10.08 19.80 -6.06
CA PHE A 183 -10.11 18.37 -5.72
C PHE A 183 -9.14 17.99 -4.59
N SER A 184 -7.99 18.66 -4.49
CA SER A 184 -6.99 18.38 -3.47
C SER A 184 -7.38 18.85 -2.06
N ILE A 185 -8.31 19.81 -1.95
CA ILE A 185 -8.79 20.38 -0.68
C ILE A 185 -10.08 19.70 -0.22
N LEU A 186 -10.84 19.10 -1.14
CA LEU A 186 -12.06 18.39 -0.80
C LEU A 186 -11.78 17.19 0.13
N PRO A 187 -12.65 16.94 1.13
CA PRO A 187 -12.49 15.81 2.01
C PRO A 187 -12.60 14.50 1.22
N GLY A 188 -11.57 13.67 1.35
CA GLY A 188 -11.56 12.32 0.80
C GLY A 188 -12.24 11.32 1.74
N LYS A 189 -12.62 10.15 1.21
CA LYS A 189 -12.99 9.03 2.08
C LYS A 189 -11.80 8.65 2.96
N THR A 190 -12.03 8.57 4.26
CA THR A 190 -10.96 8.51 5.26
C THR A 190 -10.63 7.10 5.74
N ALA A 191 -11.55 6.15 5.61
CA ALA A 191 -11.37 4.83 6.16
C ALA A 191 -12.09 3.76 5.34
N PHE A 192 -11.40 2.64 5.13
CA PHE A 192 -12.05 1.36 4.86
C PHE A 192 -12.38 0.70 6.21
N SER A 193 -13.55 0.05 6.35
CA SER A 193 -13.80 -0.77 7.53
C SER A 193 -12.92 -2.02 7.44
N SER A 194 -11.73 -2.00 8.06
CA SER A 194 -10.91 -3.19 8.23
C SER A 194 -11.18 -3.82 9.60
N GLY A 195 -11.35 -5.14 9.65
CA GLY A 195 -11.64 -5.92 10.84
C GLY A 195 -10.39 -6.35 11.62
N LEU A 196 -9.19 -6.02 11.14
CA LEU A 196 -7.90 -6.50 11.64
C LEU A 196 -7.70 -8.02 11.47
N ASN A 197 -8.49 -8.66 10.60
CA ASN A 197 -8.42 -10.09 10.29
C ASN A 197 -7.03 -10.47 9.76
N GLY A 198 -6.43 -9.63 8.92
CA GLY A 198 -5.06 -9.84 8.46
C GLY A 198 -4.09 -9.95 9.65
N CYS A 199 -4.17 -9.01 10.59
CA CYS A 199 -3.30 -9.00 11.77
C CYS A 199 -3.53 -10.22 12.68
N ILE A 200 -4.80 -10.59 12.90
CA ILE A 200 -5.18 -11.77 13.68
C ILE A 200 -4.61 -13.04 13.04
N ALA A 201 -4.78 -13.21 11.73
CA ALA A 201 -4.30 -14.38 11.01
C ALA A 201 -2.77 -14.51 11.07
N LEU A 202 -2.03 -13.40 11.00
CA LEU A 202 -0.56 -13.42 11.19
C LEU A 202 -0.17 -13.85 12.60
N LEU A 203 -0.80 -13.31 13.64
CA LEU A 203 -0.50 -13.67 15.03
C LEU A 203 -0.87 -15.13 15.35
N GLU A 204 -1.98 -15.63 14.80
CA GLU A 204 -2.38 -17.03 14.93
C GLU A 204 -1.41 -17.97 14.19
N THR A 205 -1.01 -17.59 12.97
CA THR A 205 0.03 -18.29 12.22
C THR A 205 1.33 -18.34 13.04
N ALA A 206 1.72 -17.22 13.67
CA ALA A 206 2.88 -17.16 14.55
C ALA A 206 2.80 -18.16 15.71
N SER A 207 1.64 -18.25 16.36
CA SER A 207 1.42 -19.15 17.49
C SER A 207 1.56 -20.63 17.11
N ILE A 208 1.17 -20.99 15.88
CA ILE A 208 1.31 -22.35 15.35
C ILE A 208 2.77 -22.62 14.96
N LEU A 209 3.41 -21.70 14.25
CA LEU A 209 4.80 -21.84 13.83
C LEU A 209 5.78 -21.84 14.99
N LEU A 210 5.45 -21.23 16.13
CA LEU A 210 6.30 -21.35 17.32
C LEU A 210 6.30 -22.76 17.91
N ARG A 211 5.18 -23.49 17.78
CA ARG A 211 5.09 -24.90 18.19
C ARG A 211 5.77 -25.82 17.17
N PHE A 212 5.64 -25.49 15.89
CA PHE A 212 6.20 -26.23 14.77
C PHE A 212 7.12 -25.33 13.95
N ARG A 213 8.28 -25.02 14.53
CA ARG A 213 9.21 -24.05 13.94
C ARG A 213 9.74 -24.58 12.60
N PRO A 214 9.65 -23.78 11.52
CA PRO A 214 10.22 -24.14 10.24
C PRO A 214 11.71 -24.46 10.38
N SER A 215 12.17 -25.50 9.68
CA SER A 215 13.56 -25.94 9.71
C SER A 215 14.52 -24.93 9.06
N ILE A 216 14.18 -24.43 7.87
CA ILE A 216 15.09 -23.61 7.03
C ILE A 216 14.54 -22.22 6.71
N THR A 217 13.30 -21.95 7.09
CA THR A 217 12.57 -20.74 6.71
C THR A 217 12.43 -19.78 7.88
N THR A 218 12.97 -18.57 7.73
CA THR A 218 12.68 -17.46 8.65
C THR A 218 11.42 -16.74 8.17
N VAL A 219 10.42 -16.62 9.07
CA VAL A 219 9.14 -15.98 8.77
C VAL A 219 9.09 -14.62 9.43
N ILE A 220 8.92 -13.57 8.64
CA ILE A 220 8.81 -12.18 9.10
C ILE A 220 7.35 -11.75 8.97
N LEU A 221 6.74 -11.42 10.10
CA LEU A 221 5.41 -10.82 10.18
C LEU A 221 5.60 -9.30 10.20
N TYR A 222 5.03 -8.64 9.20
CA TYR A 222 5.19 -7.20 8.98
C TYR A 222 3.84 -6.50 9.10
N PHE A 223 3.61 -5.84 10.23
CA PHE A 223 2.38 -5.09 10.45
C PHE A 223 2.60 -3.64 10.04
N THR A 224 1.88 -3.18 9.02
CA THR A 224 2.05 -1.84 8.45
C THR A 224 1.04 -0.84 9.00
N GLY A 225 1.53 0.33 9.40
CA GLY A 225 0.72 1.45 9.90
C GLY A 225 0.54 2.60 8.91
N GLY A 226 0.90 2.40 7.64
CA GLY A 226 0.93 3.45 6.62
C GLY A 226 0.50 2.95 5.24
N SER A 227 -0.79 2.69 5.06
CA SER A 227 -1.34 2.20 3.79
C SER A 227 -1.42 3.28 2.70
N SER A 228 -1.48 4.57 3.09
CA SER A 228 -1.49 5.70 2.14
C SER A 228 -0.22 5.71 1.28
N LEU A 229 -0.38 5.73 -0.04
CA LEU A 229 0.71 5.58 -1.03
C LEU A 229 1.69 4.40 -0.73
N ASN A 230 1.22 3.34 -0.07
CA ASN A 230 2.04 2.21 0.39
C ASN A 230 3.21 2.61 1.30
N SER A 231 3.12 3.76 1.98
CA SER A 231 4.20 4.36 2.77
C SER A 231 4.88 3.39 3.72
N GLY A 232 4.10 2.52 4.36
CA GLY A 232 4.60 1.57 5.34
C GLY A 232 5.30 0.36 4.74
N VAL A 233 5.09 0.01 3.47
CA VAL A 233 5.86 -1.06 2.81
C VAL A 233 6.93 -0.54 1.85
N GLN A 234 7.02 0.78 1.62
CA GLN A 234 8.09 1.37 0.80
C GLN A 234 9.49 1.07 1.32
N LYS A 235 9.65 0.97 2.64
CA LYS A 235 10.93 0.61 3.29
C LYS A 235 11.19 -0.89 3.36
N LEU A 236 10.20 -1.71 3.04
CA LEU A 236 10.29 -3.17 3.17
C LEU A 236 11.49 -3.76 2.40
N PRO A 237 11.82 -3.32 1.17
CA PRO A 237 13.01 -3.82 0.48
C PRO A 237 14.33 -3.48 1.17
N ALA A 238 14.42 -2.31 1.83
CA ALA A 238 15.61 -1.90 2.57
C ALA A 238 15.85 -2.76 3.81
N LEU A 239 14.78 -3.32 4.41
CA LEU A 239 14.87 -4.24 5.55
C LEU A 239 15.69 -5.49 5.22
N PHE A 240 15.73 -5.87 3.93
CA PHE A 240 16.48 -7.03 3.48
C PHE A 240 17.86 -6.70 2.91
N LYS A 241 18.36 -5.47 3.11
CA LYS A 241 19.72 -5.04 2.72
C LYS A 241 20.08 -5.31 1.23
N GLY A 242 19.09 -5.34 0.35
CA GLY A 242 19.27 -5.59 -1.08
C GLY A 242 19.13 -7.05 -1.51
N GLU A 243 18.94 -7.99 -0.58
CA GLU A 243 18.50 -9.35 -0.89
C GLU A 243 16.98 -9.40 -0.92
N ASN A 244 16.35 -9.81 -2.02
CA ASN A 244 14.89 -9.95 -2.02
C ASN A 244 14.47 -11.09 -1.07
N PRO A 245 13.33 -10.98 -0.36
CA PRO A 245 12.77 -12.12 0.34
C PRO A 245 12.50 -13.24 -0.68
N THR A 246 12.66 -14.50 -0.24
CA THR A 246 12.36 -15.66 -1.09
C THR A 246 10.91 -15.62 -1.56
N TYR A 247 9.99 -15.27 -0.65
CA TYR A 247 8.57 -15.10 -0.92
C TYR A 247 7.95 -13.95 -0.11
N GLY A 248 7.02 -13.22 -0.73
CA GLY A 248 6.21 -12.19 -0.07
C GLY A 248 4.71 -12.46 -0.24
N LEU A 249 3.98 -12.52 0.87
CA LEU A 249 2.52 -12.61 0.89
C LEU A 249 1.95 -11.40 1.61
N ASN A 250 1.03 -10.69 0.97
CA ASN A 250 0.37 -9.53 1.59
C ASN A 250 -1.10 -9.81 1.81
N LEU A 251 -1.58 -9.55 3.03
CA LEU A 251 -2.97 -9.71 3.41
C LEU A 251 -3.68 -8.38 3.24
N VAL A 252 -4.62 -8.32 2.30
CA VAL A 252 -5.37 -7.12 1.93
C VAL A 252 -6.83 -7.35 2.25
N GLU A 253 -7.35 -6.67 3.26
CA GLU A 253 -8.77 -6.81 3.61
C GLU A 253 -9.65 -6.20 2.51
N GLN A 254 -10.65 -6.98 2.07
CA GLN A 254 -11.62 -6.57 1.07
C GLN A 254 -13.03 -6.96 1.50
N ASN A 255 -14.03 -6.20 1.06
CA ASN A 255 -15.44 -6.49 1.32
C ASN A 255 -15.92 -7.62 0.39
N ARG A 256 -15.43 -8.82 0.65
CA ARG A 256 -15.74 -10.05 -0.08
C ARG A 256 -15.97 -11.19 0.91
N PRO A 257 -16.77 -12.20 0.56
CA PRO A 257 -17.06 -13.33 1.46
C PRO A 257 -15.97 -14.42 1.45
N GLU A 258 -15.06 -14.40 0.48
CA GLU A 258 -14.12 -15.50 0.21
C GLU A 258 -12.69 -15.00 0.03
N ILE A 259 -11.71 -15.89 0.27
CA ILE A 259 -10.29 -15.58 0.08
C ILE A 259 -9.99 -15.49 -1.41
N GLY A 260 -9.31 -14.41 -1.82
CA GLY A 260 -8.94 -14.19 -3.21
C GLY A 260 -7.43 -14.12 -3.40
N ILE A 261 -6.90 -14.80 -4.40
CA ILE A 261 -5.51 -14.64 -4.84
C ILE A 261 -5.46 -13.52 -5.87
N ILE A 262 -4.82 -12.40 -5.53
CA ILE A 262 -4.70 -11.23 -6.40
C ILE A 262 -3.55 -11.47 -7.38
N ASN A 263 -3.90 -11.84 -8.61
CA ASN A 263 -2.94 -12.20 -9.65
C ASN A 263 -2.43 -10.99 -10.44
N ARG A 264 -3.17 -9.88 -10.42
CA ARG A 264 -2.80 -8.64 -11.11
C ARG A 264 -3.32 -7.45 -10.32
N GLU A 265 -2.46 -6.46 -10.10
CA GLU A 265 -2.76 -5.30 -9.26
C GLU A 265 -2.24 -3.97 -9.83
N GLY A 266 -2.86 -2.88 -9.38
CA GLY A 266 -2.42 -1.51 -9.63
C GLY A 266 -2.93 -0.84 -10.91
N PHE A 267 -2.77 0.49 -10.95
CA PHE A 267 -3.13 1.35 -12.09
C PHE A 267 -2.29 1.04 -13.34
N LEU A 268 -1.00 0.77 -13.12
CA LEU A 268 -0.09 0.17 -14.09
C LEU A 268 0.03 -1.31 -13.72
N PRO A 269 -0.68 -2.21 -14.43
CA PRO A 269 -0.93 -3.53 -13.89
C PRO A 269 0.36 -4.34 -13.76
N GLN A 270 0.64 -4.82 -12.55
CA GLN A 270 1.74 -5.75 -12.26
C GLN A 270 1.17 -7.12 -11.94
N SER A 271 1.77 -8.15 -12.53
CA SER A 271 1.39 -9.55 -12.26
C SER A 271 2.07 -10.05 -11.00
N GLY A 272 1.32 -10.74 -10.15
CA GLY A 272 1.87 -11.50 -9.03
C GLY A 272 2.71 -12.69 -9.51
N SER A 273 3.49 -13.28 -8.61
CA SER A 273 4.30 -14.47 -8.92
C SER A 273 3.43 -15.67 -9.29
N LEU A 274 3.66 -16.23 -10.49
CA LEU A 274 2.95 -17.44 -10.97
C LEU A 274 3.22 -18.64 -10.06
N LEU A 275 4.46 -18.82 -9.63
CA LEU A 275 4.86 -19.88 -8.70
C LEU A 275 4.08 -19.78 -7.38
N LEU A 276 4.00 -18.58 -6.79
CA LEU A 276 3.25 -18.39 -5.54
C LEU A 276 1.76 -18.63 -5.73
N LYS A 277 1.20 -18.20 -6.86
CA LYS A 277 -0.19 -18.48 -7.20
C LYS A 277 -0.46 -19.98 -7.24
N GLU A 278 0.38 -20.74 -7.95
CA GLU A 278 0.24 -22.20 -8.08
C GLU A 278 0.36 -22.89 -6.73
N LEU A 279 1.38 -22.54 -5.93
CA LEU A 279 1.56 -23.07 -4.58
C LEU A 279 0.35 -22.78 -3.67
N LEU A 280 -0.20 -21.57 -3.72
CA LEU A 280 -1.37 -21.21 -2.93
C LEU A 280 -2.63 -21.96 -3.38
N ILE A 281 -2.81 -22.18 -4.68
CA ILE A 281 -3.92 -22.98 -5.23
C ILE A 281 -3.79 -24.43 -4.79
N GLU A 282 -2.58 -24.99 -4.86
CA GLU A 282 -2.31 -26.37 -4.44
C GLU A 282 -2.58 -26.55 -2.95
N VAL A 283 -2.06 -25.66 -2.09
CA VAL A 283 -2.32 -25.68 -0.65
C VAL A 283 -3.81 -25.51 -0.35
N ALA A 284 -4.49 -24.63 -1.07
CA ALA A 284 -5.94 -24.46 -0.91
C ALA A 284 -6.71 -25.73 -1.29
N ALA A 285 -6.32 -26.42 -2.37
CA ALA A 285 -6.89 -27.70 -2.77
C ALA A 285 -6.65 -28.79 -1.71
N ASP A 286 -5.40 -28.94 -1.24
CA ASP A 286 -5.01 -29.88 -0.19
C ASP A 286 -5.81 -29.69 1.12
N LYS A 287 -6.20 -28.44 1.39
CA LYS A 287 -6.96 -28.05 2.59
C LYS A 287 -8.46 -27.85 2.35
N SER A 288 -8.95 -28.09 1.13
CA SER A 288 -10.35 -27.85 0.75
C SER A 288 -10.82 -26.42 1.06
N ILE A 289 -9.92 -25.43 0.92
CA ILE A 289 -10.22 -24.01 1.14
C ILE A 289 -10.68 -23.38 -0.16
N PRO A 290 -11.88 -22.77 -0.23
CA PRO A 290 -12.33 -22.08 -1.42
C PRO A 290 -11.49 -20.81 -1.64
N VAL A 291 -10.75 -20.77 -2.76
CA VAL A 291 -9.98 -19.60 -3.21
C VAL A 291 -10.34 -19.24 -4.64
N LYS A 292 -10.37 -17.95 -4.95
CA LYS A 292 -10.57 -17.46 -6.33
C LYS A 292 -9.41 -16.62 -6.81
N SER A 293 -9.12 -16.72 -8.11
CA SER A 293 -8.20 -15.81 -8.79
C SER A 293 -8.89 -14.46 -9.04
N ILE A 294 -8.24 -13.37 -8.64
CA ILE A 294 -8.80 -12.02 -8.70
C ILE A 294 -7.83 -11.08 -9.43
N ILE A 295 -8.40 -10.12 -10.15
CA ILE A 295 -7.70 -8.95 -10.69
C ILE A 295 -8.24 -7.71 -9.97
N THR A 296 -7.36 -6.83 -9.51
CA THR A 296 -7.75 -5.56 -8.89
C THR A 296 -7.05 -4.39 -9.60
N SER A 297 -7.74 -3.25 -9.69
CA SER A 297 -7.15 -1.99 -10.13
C SER A 297 -6.46 -1.24 -8.99
N GLU A 298 -6.65 -1.69 -7.74
CA GLU A 298 -6.04 -1.08 -6.57
C GLU A 298 -4.57 -1.49 -6.47
N VAL A 299 -3.74 -0.54 -6.03
CA VAL A 299 -2.35 -0.81 -5.68
C VAL A 299 -2.33 -1.38 -4.27
N THR A 300 -1.78 -2.57 -4.10
CA THR A 300 -1.68 -3.23 -2.80
C THR A 300 -0.26 -3.13 -2.23
N PRO A 301 -0.03 -3.58 -0.99
CA PRO A 301 1.31 -3.62 -0.41
C PRO A 301 2.33 -4.55 -1.12
N SER A 302 1.95 -5.41 -2.08
CA SER A 302 2.94 -6.16 -2.89
C SER A 302 3.68 -5.28 -3.88
N TYR A 303 3.10 -4.15 -4.28
CA TYR A 303 3.60 -3.38 -5.41
C TYR A 303 5.08 -2.97 -5.29
N PRO A 304 5.60 -2.54 -4.11
CA PRO A 304 7.02 -2.27 -3.97
C PRO A 304 7.91 -3.51 -4.18
N LEU A 305 7.49 -4.69 -3.69
CA LEU A 305 8.23 -5.95 -3.88
C LEU A 305 8.20 -6.39 -5.35
N LEU A 306 7.03 -6.33 -6.00
CA LEU A 306 6.87 -6.65 -7.41
C LEU A 306 7.70 -5.72 -8.31
N SER A 307 7.80 -4.44 -7.96
CA SER A 307 8.62 -3.47 -8.70
C SER A 307 10.12 -3.81 -8.69
N GLN A 308 10.57 -4.63 -7.73
CA GLN A 308 11.94 -5.13 -7.61
C GLN A 308 12.09 -6.58 -8.10
N LYS A 309 11.08 -7.10 -8.81
CA LYS A 309 11.01 -8.48 -9.32
C LYS A 309 11.11 -9.54 -8.22
N ALA A 310 10.70 -9.22 -6.99
CA ALA A 310 10.59 -10.21 -5.92
C ALA A 310 9.40 -11.15 -6.17
N ASN A 311 9.50 -12.38 -5.69
CA ASN A 311 8.37 -13.31 -5.71
C ASN A 311 7.34 -12.89 -4.67
N ALA A 312 6.38 -12.07 -5.08
CA ALA A 312 5.32 -11.59 -4.20
C ALA A 312 3.93 -11.80 -4.79
N ILE A 313 2.93 -11.93 -3.93
CA ILE A 313 1.52 -11.94 -4.30
C ILE A 313 0.67 -11.41 -3.15
N SER A 314 -0.52 -10.88 -3.48
CA SER A 314 -1.48 -10.43 -2.47
C SER A 314 -2.65 -11.41 -2.34
N LEU A 315 -3.14 -11.54 -1.12
CA LEU A 315 -4.35 -12.27 -0.76
C LEU A 315 -5.41 -11.27 -0.33
N ALA A 316 -6.53 -11.24 -1.04
CA ALA A 316 -7.76 -10.60 -0.59
C ALA A 316 -8.32 -11.40 0.58
N VAL A 317 -8.38 -10.77 1.75
CA VAL A 317 -8.89 -11.34 2.99
C VAL A 317 -10.32 -10.83 3.20
N PRO A 318 -11.29 -11.72 3.46
CA PRO A 318 -12.65 -11.31 3.74
C PRO A 318 -12.74 -10.47 5.03
N ALA A 319 -13.56 -9.42 4.98
CA ALA A 319 -13.81 -8.55 6.13
C ALA A 319 -14.59 -9.25 7.25
N GLU A 320 -15.38 -10.28 6.92
CA GLU A 320 -16.19 -11.05 7.88
C GLU A 320 -15.74 -12.53 7.97
N GLU A 321 -15.43 -12.93 9.20
CA GLU A 321 -15.51 -14.28 9.79
C GLU A 321 -14.76 -15.52 9.26
N THR A 322 -13.86 -15.45 8.27
CA THR A 322 -13.02 -16.64 7.92
C THR A 322 -11.53 -16.51 8.25
N ASN A 323 -11.20 -16.32 9.54
CA ASN A 323 -9.80 -16.34 10.00
C ASN A 323 -9.16 -17.75 9.99
N GLU A 324 -9.97 -18.80 10.13
CA GLU A 324 -9.48 -20.19 10.20
C GLU A 324 -8.89 -20.66 8.86
N ASN A 325 -9.63 -20.51 7.77
CA ASN A 325 -9.18 -20.83 6.42
C ASN A 325 -7.91 -20.04 6.06
N LEU A 326 -7.86 -18.75 6.38
CA LEU A 326 -6.68 -17.93 6.08
C LEU A 326 -5.45 -18.41 6.86
N ARG A 327 -5.59 -18.68 8.15
CA ARG A 327 -4.53 -19.25 8.99
C ARG A 327 -4.03 -20.60 8.44
N GLU A 328 -4.94 -21.49 8.06
CA GLU A 328 -4.59 -22.79 7.52
C GLU A 328 -3.89 -22.70 6.16
N LEU A 329 -4.33 -21.78 5.30
CA LEU A 329 -3.67 -21.48 4.04
C LEU A 329 -2.24 -20.98 4.27
N LEU A 330 -2.03 -20.04 5.22
CA LEU A 330 -0.71 -19.48 5.52
C LEU A 330 0.25 -20.52 6.12
N VAL A 331 -0.22 -21.32 7.09
CA VAL A 331 0.59 -22.40 7.67
C VAL A 331 0.87 -23.49 6.64
N GLY A 332 -0.14 -23.86 5.84
CA GLY A 332 0.00 -24.83 4.76
C GLY A 332 1.03 -24.38 3.71
N PHE A 333 0.99 -23.11 3.32
CA PHE A 333 1.97 -22.51 2.43
C PHE A 333 3.39 -22.62 2.99
N ILE A 334 3.60 -22.20 4.24
CA ILE A 334 4.94 -22.25 4.87
C ILE A 334 5.45 -23.68 4.94
N ARG A 335 4.60 -24.66 5.26
CA ARG A 335 4.98 -26.08 5.26
C ARG A 335 5.31 -26.59 3.87
N LYS A 336 4.56 -26.17 2.84
CA LYS A 336 4.75 -26.63 1.46
C LYS A 336 6.10 -26.18 0.90
N ILE A 337 6.54 -24.96 1.20
CA ILE A 337 7.85 -24.45 0.73
C ILE A 337 9.05 -25.01 1.49
N GLU A 338 8.83 -25.68 2.62
CA GLU A 338 9.88 -26.39 3.37
C GLU A 338 10.18 -27.79 2.83
N HIS A 339 9.23 -28.38 2.09
CA HIS A 339 9.32 -29.72 1.51
C HIS A 339 9.75 -29.65 0.04
#